data_AF-A0A916A1A9-F1
#
_entry.id   AF-A0A916A1A9-F1
#
_cell.length_a   1.000
_cell.length_b   1.000
_cell.length_c   1.000
_cell.angle_alpha   90.00
_cell.angle_beta   90.00
_cell.angle_gamma   90.00
#
_symmetry.space_group_name_H-M   'P 1'
#
loop_
_entity.id
_entity.type
_entity.pdbx_description
1 polymer ?
#
loop_
_entity_poly.entity_id
_entity_poly.type
_entity_poly.pdbx_seq_one_letter_code
_entity_poly.pdbx_strand_id
1 'polypeptide(L)'
;MDIESQNSPQFFSWDSLPEQLKSILPLRHSYLIKNFNVLSPFQTTENFEIPQFELDAFVDIDDKEKAREWFLSFESKSKTTMPESRRYEIKGKKVLFREKRHCIHSKLVKEKQGNRELKRPQSSRLRNTNCAATIHLRLELCNIELSHPLEVNLRFTHNHVVNSAESLSFRRVNGEIRGKFLELFKDGHSPASAMYDYEDALYLSATDEQELLVLLADRATDPDYDYIAKLFHKYREMALGDRNGTSMFKRLEEVVNDYNNSGHGKAILQEYDSRTGKAFILCVVTNLMNRVHERVLQSGELCYMDASASFEPLNTSITLLYTSCMVGALPLGLFITSDESEITLEKA
;
A
#
# COMPACT_ATOMS: atom_id res chain seq x y z
N MET A 1 -15.70 56.69 6.67
CA MET A 1 -16.95 55.99 7.01
C MET A 1 -16.78 54.58 6.50
N ASP A 2 -16.25 53.75 7.39
CA ASP A 2 -15.88 52.37 7.09
C ASP A 2 -17.13 51.53 6.91
N ILE A 3 -17.21 50.85 5.77
CA ILE A 3 -18.25 49.85 5.49
C ILE A 3 -17.73 48.55 6.06
N GLU A 4 -18.04 48.27 7.32
CA GLU A 4 -17.95 46.92 7.88
C GLU A 4 -18.98 46.04 7.15
N SER A 5 -18.51 45.22 6.20
CA SER A 5 -19.34 44.18 5.59
C SER A 5 -19.64 43.11 6.65
N GLN A 6 -20.87 43.09 7.15
CA GLN A 6 -21.40 41.98 7.93
C GLN A 6 -21.53 40.74 7.03
N ASN A 7 -20.47 39.93 6.93
CA ASN A 7 -20.54 38.59 6.36
C ASN A 7 -21.26 37.67 7.33
N SER A 8 -22.59 37.62 7.22
CA SER A 8 -23.39 36.56 7.84
C SER A 8 -23.09 35.22 7.14
N PRO A 9 -22.88 34.12 7.89
CA PRO A 9 -22.60 32.82 7.29
C PRO A 9 -23.79 32.38 6.43
N GLN A 10 -23.54 32.06 5.17
CA GLN A 10 -24.59 31.64 4.22
C GLN A 10 -24.63 30.12 4.15
N PHE A 11 -25.84 29.56 4.21
CA PHE A 11 -26.08 28.13 4.00
C PHE A 11 -26.03 27.82 2.50
N PHE A 12 -25.10 26.96 2.11
CA PHE A 12 -25.04 26.42 0.77
C PHE A 12 -25.40 24.94 0.79
N SER A 13 -26.50 24.59 0.14
CA SER A 13 -26.73 23.23 -0.32
C SER A 13 -25.70 22.89 -1.40
N TRP A 14 -25.40 21.60 -1.60
CA TRP A 14 -24.41 21.16 -2.59
C TRP A 14 -24.68 21.76 -3.99
N ASP A 15 -25.93 21.81 -4.42
CA ASP A 15 -26.32 22.31 -5.74
C ASP A 15 -26.06 23.81 -5.91
N SER A 16 -26.10 24.55 -4.80
CA SER A 16 -25.81 26.00 -4.74
C SER A 16 -24.33 26.35 -4.58
N LEU A 17 -23.43 25.36 -4.46
CA LEU A 17 -21.99 25.63 -4.38
C LEU A 17 -21.44 26.18 -5.70
N PRO A 18 -20.47 27.11 -5.67
CA PRO A 18 -19.69 27.49 -6.84
C PRO A 18 -19.07 26.26 -7.52
N GLU A 19 -19.07 26.23 -8.86
CA GLU A 19 -18.52 25.10 -9.64
C GLU A 19 -17.05 24.80 -9.30
N GLN A 20 -16.27 25.84 -9.00
CA GLN A 20 -14.89 25.71 -8.53
C GLN A 20 -14.81 24.84 -7.26
N LEU A 21 -15.74 25.01 -6.32
CA LEU A 21 -15.79 24.21 -5.09
C LEU A 21 -16.35 22.81 -5.34
N LYS A 22 -17.33 22.64 -6.23
CA LYS A 22 -17.87 21.31 -6.58
C LYS A 22 -16.80 20.36 -7.15
N SER A 23 -15.83 20.91 -7.89
CA SER A 23 -14.73 20.14 -8.48
C SER A 23 -13.76 19.55 -7.43
N ILE A 24 -13.62 20.19 -6.27
CA ILE A 24 -12.63 19.81 -5.24
C ILE A 24 -13.26 19.23 -3.96
N LEU A 25 -14.45 19.68 -3.56
CA LEU A 25 -15.06 19.31 -2.30
C LEU A 25 -15.80 17.97 -2.44
N PRO A 26 -15.83 17.11 -1.41
CA PRO A 26 -16.60 15.86 -1.43
C PRO A 26 -18.12 16.07 -1.64
N LEU A 27 -18.70 15.31 -2.60
CA LEU A 27 -20.16 15.19 -2.81
C LEU A 27 -20.73 14.36 -1.63
N ARG A 28 -21.88 14.72 -1.05
CA ARG A 28 -22.56 14.07 0.11
C ARG A 28 -22.33 14.70 1.48
N HIS A 29 -21.88 15.95 1.53
CA HIS A 29 -21.81 16.73 2.76
C HIS A 29 -22.51 18.07 2.57
N SER A 30 -23.05 18.61 3.66
CA SER A 30 -23.54 19.99 3.67
C SER A 30 -22.42 20.94 4.10
N TYR A 31 -22.38 22.10 3.45
CA TYR A 31 -21.31 23.07 3.64
C TYR A 31 -21.89 24.42 4.06
N LEU A 32 -21.45 24.87 5.23
CA LEU A 32 -21.70 26.21 5.73
C LEU A 32 -20.52 27.10 5.38
N ILE A 33 -20.63 27.91 4.34
CA ILE A 33 -19.53 28.79 3.91
C ILE A 33 -19.62 30.10 4.68
N LYS A 34 -18.59 30.37 5.47
CA LYS A 34 -18.43 31.65 6.16
C LYS A 34 -17.73 32.67 5.28
N ASN A 35 -16.75 32.22 4.50
CA ASN A 35 -15.93 33.06 3.67
C ASN A 35 -15.45 32.29 2.44
N PHE A 36 -15.55 32.90 1.27
CA PHE A 36 -15.02 32.34 0.02
C PHE A 36 -14.44 33.48 -0.83
N ASN A 37 -13.12 33.55 -0.89
CA ASN A 37 -12.38 34.59 -1.57
C ASN A 37 -11.69 34.00 -2.79
N VAL A 38 -12.20 34.29 -3.98
CA VAL A 38 -11.53 33.95 -5.24
C VAL A 38 -10.34 34.88 -5.42
N LEU A 39 -9.16 34.30 -5.65
CA LEU A 39 -7.92 35.01 -5.89
C LEU A 39 -7.58 34.98 -7.37
N SER A 40 -6.64 35.84 -7.78
CA SER A 40 -6.10 35.83 -9.14
C SER A 40 -5.55 34.43 -9.47
N PRO A 41 -5.91 33.84 -10.63
CA PRO A 41 -5.33 32.57 -11.06
C PRO A 41 -3.81 32.67 -11.16
N PHE A 42 -3.13 31.56 -10.91
CA PHE A 42 -1.68 31.47 -11.12
C PHE A 42 -1.38 30.84 -12.46
N GLN A 43 -0.61 31.55 -13.29
CA GLN A 43 -0.13 31.05 -14.56
C GLN A 43 1.22 30.35 -14.37
N THR A 44 1.30 29.07 -14.72
CA THR A 44 2.56 28.33 -14.66
C THR A 44 3.48 28.69 -15.81
N THR A 45 4.74 28.28 -15.73
CA THR A 45 5.73 28.41 -16.83
C THR A 45 5.30 27.68 -18.11
N GLU A 46 4.41 26.71 -17.98
CA GLU A 46 3.86 25.91 -19.08
C GLU A 46 2.53 26.50 -19.60
N ASN A 47 2.17 27.72 -19.19
CA ASN A 47 0.93 28.42 -19.54
C ASN A 47 -0.36 27.72 -19.08
N PHE A 48 -0.31 26.92 -18.01
CA PHE A 48 -1.51 26.44 -17.36
C PHE A 48 -2.03 27.47 -16.36
N GLU A 49 -3.33 27.76 -16.40
CA GLU A 49 -4.00 28.57 -15.40
C GLU A 49 -4.51 27.71 -14.26
N ILE A 50 -4.15 28.08 -13.04
CA ILE A 50 -4.54 27.37 -11.83
C ILE A 50 -5.48 28.27 -11.02
N PRO A 51 -6.71 27.83 -10.72
CA PRO A 51 -7.61 28.59 -9.87
C PRO A 51 -7.03 28.69 -8.45
N GLN A 52 -7.11 29.89 -7.88
CA GLN A 52 -6.69 30.15 -6.51
C GLN A 52 -7.85 30.72 -5.71
N PHE A 53 -8.03 30.24 -4.48
CA PHE A 53 -9.05 30.78 -3.58
C PHE A 53 -8.73 30.43 -2.12
N GLU A 54 -9.39 31.14 -1.22
CA GLU A 54 -9.44 30.86 0.21
C GLU A 54 -10.88 30.55 0.59
N LEU A 55 -11.08 29.52 1.41
CA LEU A 55 -12.38 29.02 1.83
C LEU A 55 -12.36 28.74 3.33
N ASP A 56 -13.27 29.38 4.04
CA ASP A 56 -13.58 29.05 5.44
C ASP A 56 -15.00 28.48 5.48
N ALA A 57 -15.09 27.17 5.72
CA ALA A 57 -16.34 26.44 5.68
C ALA A 57 -16.50 25.54 6.92
N PHE A 58 -17.75 25.24 7.26
CA PHE A 58 -18.12 24.24 8.25
C PHE A 58 -18.82 23.07 7.56
N VAL A 59 -18.54 21.85 8.00
CA VAL A 59 -19.06 20.60 7.42
C VAL A 59 -19.81 19.80 8.49
N ASP A 60 -20.86 19.11 8.07
CA ASP A 60 -21.74 18.23 8.87
C ASP A 60 -21.06 16.91 9.30
N ILE A 61 -19.88 17.02 9.91
CA ILE A 61 -19.08 15.87 10.36
C ILE A 61 -18.79 16.01 11.84
N ASP A 62 -19.31 15.07 12.62
CA ASP A 62 -19.23 15.01 14.08
C ASP A 62 -18.14 14.07 14.62
N ASP A 63 -17.50 13.31 13.73
CA ASP A 63 -16.62 12.22 14.07
C ASP A 63 -15.23 12.36 13.44
N LYS A 64 -14.21 11.88 14.15
CA LYS A 64 -12.80 12.01 13.75
C LYS A 64 -12.47 11.13 12.55
N GLU A 65 -13.00 9.92 12.50
CA GLU A 65 -12.79 8.96 11.42
C GLU A 65 -13.48 9.49 10.16
N LYS A 66 -14.73 9.96 10.27
CA LYS A 66 -15.42 10.65 9.18
C LYS A 66 -14.67 11.89 8.67
N ALA A 67 -14.05 12.69 9.56
CA ALA A 67 -13.26 13.85 9.14
C ALA A 67 -12.01 13.44 8.32
N ARG A 68 -11.42 12.27 8.63
CA ARG A 68 -10.32 11.71 7.84
C ARG A 68 -10.80 11.18 6.49
N GLU A 69 -11.95 10.53 6.43
CA GLU A 69 -12.58 10.06 5.18
C GLU A 69 -12.94 11.24 4.26
N TRP A 70 -13.49 12.31 4.83
CA TRP A 70 -13.75 13.55 4.11
C TRP A 70 -12.47 14.12 3.49
N PHE A 71 -11.38 14.14 4.27
CA PHE A 71 -10.09 14.64 3.78
C PHE A 71 -9.52 13.74 2.66
N LEU A 72 -9.63 12.42 2.77
CA LEU A 72 -9.21 11.49 1.70
C LEU A 72 -10.04 11.71 0.42
N SER A 73 -11.34 11.96 0.56
CA SER A 73 -12.23 12.29 -0.55
C SER A 73 -11.84 13.62 -1.21
N PHE A 74 -11.46 14.61 -0.41
CA PHE A 74 -10.93 15.89 -0.88
C PHE A 74 -9.59 15.72 -1.64
N GLU A 75 -8.63 14.93 -1.12
CA GLU A 75 -7.37 14.62 -1.84
C GLU A 75 -7.62 13.86 -3.15
N SER A 76 -8.63 12.99 -3.16
CA SER A 76 -9.04 12.24 -4.36
C SER A 76 -9.55 13.17 -5.46
N LYS A 77 -10.46 14.09 -5.11
CA LYS A 77 -11.06 15.03 -6.05
C LYS A 77 -10.11 16.13 -6.50
N SER A 78 -9.43 16.79 -5.55
CA SER A 78 -8.50 17.88 -5.84
C SER A 78 -7.21 17.41 -6.54
N LYS A 79 -6.96 16.09 -6.58
CA LYS A 79 -5.71 15.48 -7.08
C LYS A 79 -4.47 16.00 -6.36
N THR A 80 -4.64 16.56 -5.17
CA THR A 80 -3.54 17.02 -4.33
C THR A 80 -3.15 15.98 -3.29
N THR A 81 -1.91 16.04 -2.83
CA THR A 81 -1.47 15.30 -1.65
C THR A 81 -0.99 16.30 -0.61
N MET A 82 -1.63 16.30 0.56
CA MET A 82 -1.35 17.23 1.65
C MET A 82 -1.04 16.44 2.95
N PRO A 83 0.24 16.05 3.15
CA PRO A 83 0.66 15.37 4.36
C PRO A 83 0.43 16.19 5.63
N GLU A 84 0.23 15.48 6.75
CA GLU A 84 0.14 16.09 8.06
C GLU A 84 1.46 16.79 8.44
N SER A 85 1.39 18.12 8.49
CA SER A 85 2.54 18.97 8.75
C SER A 85 2.72 19.26 10.24
N ARG A 86 1.62 19.46 10.97
CA ARG A 86 1.65 19.81 12.39
C ARG A 86 0.60 18.99 13.14
N ARG A 87 1.08 18.23 14.12
CA ARG A 87 0.26 17.57 15.12
C ARG A 87 -0.04 18.54 16.25
N TYR A 88 -1.28 18.55 16.71
CA TYR A 88 -1.68 19.32 17.88
C TYR A 88 -1.92 18.34 19.03
N GLU A 89 -1.29 18.60 20.17
CA GLU A 89 -1.66 17.92 21.42
C GLU A 89 -2.99 18.48 21.90
N ILE A 90 -4.02 17.62 21.88
CA ILE A 90 -5.36 17.98 22.32
C ILE A 90 -5.44 17.72 23.82
N LYS A 91 -5.33 18.77 24.65
CA LYS A 91 -5.34 18.67 26.12
C LYS A 91 -6.72 18.93 26.76
N GLY A 92 -7.72 19.32 25.97
CA GLY A 92 -9.03 19.72 26.48
C GLY A 92 -10.18 18.89 25.91
N LYS A 93 -11.30 18.84 26.64
CA LYS A 93 -12.53 18.14 26.22
C LYS A 93 -13.25 18.81 25.04
N LYS A 94 -12.91 20.05 24.67
CA LYS A 94 -13.65 20.83 23.67
C LYS A 94 -13.26 20.56 22.21
N VAL A 95 -12.00 20.23 21.95
CA VAL A 95 -11.50 19.95 20.60
C VAL A 95 -11.35 18.45 20.48
N LEU A 96 -11.99 17.83 19.50
CA LEU A 96 -11.90 16.38 19.27
C LEU A 96 -10.81 16.03 18.26
N PHE A 97 -10.62 16.91 17.27
CA PHE A 97 -9.69 16.69 16.18
C PHE A 97 -9.13 18.02 15.71
N ARG A 98 -7.82 18.07 15.45
CA ARG A 98 -7.17 19.24 14.87
C ARG A 98 -5.92 18.84 14.11
N GLU A 99 -5.88 19.14 12.83
CA GLU A 99 -4.75 18.84 11.98
C GLU A 99 -4.48 19.97 11.00
N LYS A 100 -3.21 20.34 10.85
CA LYS A 100 -2.79 21.25 9.78
C LYS A 100 -1.97 20.48 8.76
N ARG A 101 -2.34 20.62 7.49
CA ARG A 101 -1.72 19.92 6.37
C ARG A 101 -1.27 20.95 5.32
N HIS A 102 -0.17 20.64 4.66
CA HIS A 102 0.40 21.47 3.59
C HIS A 102 0.60 20.60 2.37
N CYS A 103 0.59 21.22 1.18
CA CYS A 103 0.92 20.53 -0.05
C CYS A 103 2.26 19.77 0.07
N ILE A 104 2.33 18.61 -0.55
CA ILE A 104 3.54 17.79 -0.66
C ILE A 104 4.74 18.56 -1.25
N HIS A 105 4.46 19.58 -2.06
CA HIS A 105 5.45 20.46 -2.69
C HIS A 105 5.83 21.69 -1.83
N SER A 106 5.31 21.78 -0.60
CA SER A 106 5.69 22.84 0.34
C SER A 106 7.07 22.58 0.94
N LYS A 107 7.80 23.67 1.20
CA LYS A 107 9.11 23.62 1.85
C LYS A 107 9.04 22.96 3.23
N LEU A 108 7.98 23.27 3.99
CA LEU A 108 7.75 22.73 5.34
C LEU A 108 7.61 21.20 5.34
N VAL A 109 6.86 20.63 4.39
CA VAL A 109 6.73 19.16 4.28
C VAL A 109 8.07 18.51 3.93
N LYS A 110 8.84 19.13 3.03
CA LYS A 110 10.17 18.63 2.67
C LYS A 110 11.13 18.65 3.85
N GLU A 111 11.19 19.75 4.60
CA GLU A 111 12.03 19.87 5.80
C GLU A 111 11.68 18.80 6.85
N LYS A 112 10.37 18.54 7.06
CA LYS A 112 9.90 17.52 8.01
C LYS A 112 10.20 16.09 7.57
N GLN A 113 10.26 15.81 6.26
CA GLN A 113 10.61 14.48 5.73
C GLN A 113 12.12 14.20 5.79
N GLY A 114 12.93 15.19 6.19
CA GLY A 114 14.37 15.11 6.25
C GLY A 114 15.04 15.33 4.90
N ASN A 115 16.28 15.81 4.93
CA ASN A 115 17.14 15.88 3.75
C ASN A 115 17.58 14.46 3.39
N ARG A 116 16.81 13.77 2.54
CA ARG A 116 17.40 12.69 1.75
C ARG A 116 18.36 13.33 0.77
N GLU A 117 19.62 12.90 0.77
CA GLU A 117 20.57 13.28 -0.28
C GLU A 117 19.89 13.12 -1.62
N LEU A 118 19.76 14.22 -2.35
CA LEU A 118 19.22 14.19 -3.70
C LEU A 118 20.21 13.37 -4.52
N LYS A 119 19.86 12.11 -4.84
CA LYS A 119 20.66 11.28 -5.76
C LYS A 119 20.96 12.02 -7.07
N ARG A 120 20.16 13.04 -7.42
CA ARG A 120 20.37 13.96 -8.54
C ARG A 120 19.89 15.38 -8.17
N PRO A 121 20.79 16.31 -7.81
CA PRO A 121 20.40 17.69 -7.47
C PRO A 121 19.87 18.51 -8.65
N GLN A 122 20.09 18.05 -9.90
CA GLN A 122 19.69 18.72 -11.14
C GLN A 122 18.50 18.05 -11.87
N SER A 123 17.76 17.13 -11.25
CA SER A 123 16.59 16.56 -11.93
C SER A 123 15.49 17.62 -12.08
N SER A 124 14.92 17.75 -13.28
CA SER A 124 13.75 18.59 -13.57
C SER A 124 12.55 18.35 -12.63
N ARG A 125 12.47 17.14 -12.05
CA ARG A 125 11.44 16.73 -11.07
C ARG A 125 11.69 17.28 -9.67
N LEU A 126 11.86 18.59 -9.52
CA LEU A 126 12.01 19.22 -8.21
C LEU A 126 10.68 19.22 -7.47
N ARG A 127 10.51 18.23 -6.58
CA ARG A 127 9.35 18.13 -5.67
C ARG A 127 9.13 19.36 -4.76
N ASN A 128 10.03 20.34 -4.72
CA ASN A 128 9.88 21.51 -3.85
C ASN A 128 9.73 22.80 -4.65
N THR A 129 8.49 23.23 -4.85
CA THR A 129 8.17 24.52 -5.46
C THR A 129 7.88 25.58 -4.40
N ASN A 130 8.05 25.28 -3.11
CA ASN A 130 7.65 26.14 -1.99
C ASN A 130 6.15 26.53 -2.07
N CYS A 131 5.31 25.55 -2.40
CA CYS A 131 3.87 25.75 -2.51
C CYS A 131 3.25 26.23 -1.18
N ALA A 132 2.40 27.26 -1.24
CA ALA A 132 1.75 27.88 -0.09
C ALA A 132 0.38 27.28 0.26
N ALA A 133 -0.07 26.27 -0.49
CA ALA A 133 -1.38 25.65 -0.28
C ALA A 133 -1.44 24.91 1.07
N THR A 134 -2.49 25.20 1.84
CA THR A 134 -2.69 24.63 3.19
C THR A 134 -4.15 24.31 3.44
N ILE A 135 -4.38 23.33 4.30
CA ILE A 135 -5.69 23.03 4.85
C ILE A 135 -5.57 22.82 6.36
N HIS A 136 -6.45 23.45 7.12
CA HIS A 136 -6.54 23.31 8.56
C HIS A 136 -7.94 22.81 8.91
N LEU A 137 -7.97 21.61 9.47
CA LEU A 137 -9.17 20.94 9.93
C LEU A 137 -9.26 21.06 11.46
N ARG A 138 -10.43 21.39 11.99
CA ARG A 138 -10.69 21.47 13.42
C ARG A 138 -12.11 21.02 13.73
N LEU A 139 -12.25 20.01 14.57
CA LEU A 139 -13.53 19.50 15.06
C LEU A 139 -13.68 19.91 16.53
N GLU A 140 -14.79 20.60 16.85
CA GLU A 140 -15.09 21.03 18.21
C GLU A 140 -16.44 20.54 18.70
N LEU A 141 -16.50 20.11 19.96
CA LEU A 141 -17.71 19.66 20.64
C LEU A 141 -18.74 20.78 20.81
N CYS A 142 -18.29 22.00 21.08
CA CYS A 142 -19.18 23.16 21.22
C CYS A 142 -19.89 23.51 19.91
N ASN A 143 -19.32 23.11 18.77
CA ASN A 143 -19.93 23.33 17.47
C ASN A 143 -20.89 22.20 17.10
N ILE A 144 -21.11 21.17 17.93
CA ILE A 144 -22.09 20.10 17.65
C ILE A 144 -23.53 20.61 17.81
N GLU A 145 -23.73 21.65 18.62
CA GLU A 145 -25.02 22.36 18.70
C GLU A 145 -25.32 23.16 17.43
N LEU A 146 -24.29 23.43 16.61
CA LEU A 146 -24.41 23.91 15.24
C LEU A 146 -24.39 22.66 14.35
N SER A 147 -25.29 22.51 13.39
CA SER A 147 -25.38 21.29 12.56
C SER A 147 -24.09 20.91 11.79
N HIS A 148 -23.04 21.74 11.81
CA HIS A 148 -21.78 21.57 11.09
C HIS A 148 -20.55 21.76 12.02
N PRO A 149 -20.14 20.72 12.77
CA PRO A 149 -19.12 20.86 13.79
C PRO A 149 -17.66 20.91 13.28
N LEU A 150 -17.40 20.46 12.04
CA LEU A 150 -16.05 20.45 11.46
C LEU A 150 -15.73 21.76 10.75
N GLU A 151 -14.80 22.53 11.29
CA GLU A 151 -14.24 23.73 10.65
C GLU A 151 -13.13 23.33 9.66
N VAL A 152 -13.26 23.81 8.42
CA VAL A 152 -12.34 23.61 7.31
C VAL A 152 -11.87 24.97 6.82
N ASN A 153 -10.60 25.30 7.08
CA ASN A 153 -9.94 26.47 6.53
C ASN A 153 -9.00 26.01 5.43
N LEU A 154 -9.34 26.30 4.18
CA LEU A 154 -8.62 25.87 2.98
C LEU A 154 -8.03 27.08 2.25
N ARG A 155 -6.72 27.05 2.05
CA ARG A 155 -5.99 28.00 1.21
C ARG A 155 -5.47 27.25 0.00
N PHE A 156 -6.19 27.33 -1.12
CA PHE A 156 -5.90 26.60 -2.34
C PHE A 156 -5.01 27.43 -3.28
N THR A 157 -3.85 27.86 -2.79
CA THR A 157 -2.89 28.69 -3.54
C THR A 157 -1.72 27.83 -4.04
N HIS A 158 -1.95 27.10 -5.13
CA HIS A 158 -0.92 26.29 -5.78
C HIS A 158 -0.12 27.10 -6.80
N ASN A 159 1.19 26.84 -6.86
CA ASN A 159 2.13 27.44 -7.81
C ASN A 159 2.72 26.41 -8.78
N HIS A 160 2.07 25.25 -8.87
CA HIS A 160 2.40 24.11 -9.72
C HIS A 160 1.09 23.46 -10.15
N VAL A 161 1.07 22.86 -11.34
CA VAL A 161 -0.12 22.13 -11.82
C VAL A 161 -0.49 21.05 -10.81
N VAL A 162 -1.78 20.81 -10.57
CA VAL A 162 -2.24 19.79 -9.60
C VAL A 162 -2.67 18.49 -10.29
N ASN A 163 -3.17 18.60 -11.52
CA ASN A 163 -3.66 17.48 -12.32
C ASN A 163 -2.81 17.29 -13.58
N SER A 164 -1.56 16.88 -13.38
CA SER A 164 -0.64 16.48 -14.46
C SER A 164 0.03 15.17 -14.08
N ALA A 165 0.48 14.37 -15.06
CA ALA A 165 1.15 13.10 -14.79
C ALA A 165 2.32 13.24 -13.79
N GLU A 166 3.10 14.34 -13.89
CA GLU A 166 4.15 14.64 -12.93
C GLU A 166 3.61 14.84 -11.51
N SER A 167 2.55 15.62 -11.35
CA SER A 167 1.94 15.93 -10.05
C SER A 167 1.30 14.70 -9.42
N LEU A 168 0.61 13.91 -10.25
CA LEU A 168 -0.03 12.66 -9.87
C LEU A 168 1.00 11.60 -9.43
N SER A 169 2.20 11.61 -10.01
CA SER A 169 3.30 10.72 -9.60
C SER A 169 3.80 10.96 -8.16
N PHE A 170 3.49 12.11 -7.54
CA PHE A 170 3.83 12.37 -6.14
C PHE A 170 2.73 11.94 -5.16
N ARG A 171 1.57 11.49 -5.65
CA ARG A 171 0.45 11.12 -4.79
C ARG A 171 0.77 9.92 -3.91
N ARG A 172 0.10 9.86 -2.76
CA ARG A 172 0.20 8.70 -1.87
C ARG A 172 -0.67 7.58 -2.40
N VAL A 173 -0.11 6.37 -2.41
CA VAL A 173 -0.83 5.13 -2.73
C VAL A 173 -2.03 5.00 -1.80
N ASN A 174 -3.20 4.74 -2.39
CA ASN A 174 -4.43 4.55 -1.63
C ASN A 174 -4.33 3.30 -0.73
N GLY A 175 -4.98 3.35 0.43
CA GLY A 175 -5.02 2.24 1.38
C GLY A 175 -5.68 0.99 0.80
N GLU A 176 -6.71 1.17 -0.03
CA GLU A 176 -7.40 0.06 -0.73
C GLU A 176 -6.47 -0.65 -1.71
N ILE A 177 -5.74 0.11 -2.54
CA ILE A 177 -4.80 -0.45 -3.51
C ILE A 177 -3.65 -1.16 -2.80
N ARG A 178 -3.13 -0.56 -1.72
CA ARG A 178 -2.17 -1.24 -0.85
C ARG A 178 -2.71 -2.56 -0.31
N GLY A 179 -3.99 -2.60 0.08
CA GLY A 179 -4.67 -3.82 0.52
C GLY A 179 -4.71 -4.90 -0.56
N LYS A 180 -5.07 -4.53 -1.80
CA LYS A 180 -5.06 -5.45 -2.96
C LYS A 180 -3.69 -6.08 -3.18
N PHE A 181 -2.61 -5.28 -3.16
CA PHE A 181 -1.25 -5.83 -3.28
C PHE A 181 -0.88 -6.78 -2.13
N LEU A 182 -1.33 -6.48 -0.90
CA LEU A 182 -1.09 -7.39 0.22
C LEU A 182 -1.84 -8.73 0.05
N GLU A 183 -3.04 -8.75 -0.52
CA GLU A 183 -3.75 -9.98 -0.88
C GLU A 183 -2.98 -10.77 -1.95
N LEU A 184 -2.56 -10.12 -3.04
CA LEU A 184 -1.73 -10.77 -4.08
C LEU A 184 -0.46 -11.39 -3.50
N PHE A 185 0.19 -10.73 -2.54
CA PHE A 185 1.37 -11.30 -1.87
C PHE A 185 1.05 -12.50 -0.98
N LYS A 186 -0.14 -12.58 -0.39
CA LYS A 186 -0.61 -13.77 0.33
C LYS A 186 -0.86 -14.93 -0.63
N ASP A 187 -1.34 -14.63 -1.83
CA ASP A 187 -1.58 -15.61 -2.90
C ASP A 187 -0.27 -16.09 -3.57
N GLY A 188 0.89 -15.59 -3.13
CA GLY A 188 2.20 -16.03 -3.59
C GLY A 188 2.81 -15.19 -4.71
N HIS A 189 2.18 -14.07 -5.08
CA HIS A 189 2.73 -13.20 -6.13
C HIS A 189 4.03 -12.52 -5.67
N SER A 190 5.00 -12.48 -6.58
CA SER A 190 6.17 -11.61 -6.48
C SER A 190 5.78 -10.14 -6.73
N PRO A 191 6.64 -9.16 -6.39
CA PRO A 191 6.37 -7.76 -6.73
C PRO A 191 6.08 -7.53 -8.22
N ALA A 192 6.80 -8.23 -9.11
CA ALA A 192 6.65 -8.08 -10.55
C ALA A 192 5.35 -8.72 -11.05
N SER A 193 5.06 -9.96 -10.66
CA SER A 193 3.82 -10.62 -11.05
C SER A 193 2.60 -9.88 -10.50
N ALA A 194 2.62 -9.47 -9.23
CA ALA A 194 1.53 -8.70 -8.63
C ALA A 194 1.28 -7.37 -9.35
N MET A 195 2.34 -6.71 -9.85
CA MET A 195 2.21 -5.48 -10.65
C MET A 195 1.51 -5.77 -11.97
N TYR A 196 1.97 -6.79 -12.72
CA TYR A 196 1.35 -7.17 -13.99
C TYR A 196 -0.12 -7.58 -13.82
N ASP A 197 -0.43 -8.44 -12.85
CA ASP A 197 -1.81 -8.89 -12.62
C ASP A 197 -2.73 -7.72 -12.22
N TYR A 198 -2.19 -6.76 -11.46
CA TYR A 198 -2.94 -5.57 -11.08
C TYR A 198 -3.15 -4.61 -12.25
N GLU A 199 -2.11 -4.36 -13.06
CA GLU A 199 -2.21 -3.55 -14.27
C GLU A 199 -3.21 -4.15 -15.25
N ASP A 200 -3.14 -5.46 -15.52
CA ASP A 200 -4.11 -6.16 -16.38
C ASP A 200 -5.55 -5.97 -15.88
N ALA A 201 -5.77 -6.03 -14.56
CA ALA A 201 -7.08 -5.73 -13.98
C ALA A 201 -7.50 -4.27 -14.21
N LEU A 202 -6.57 -3.31 -14.18
CA LEU A 202 -6.84 -1.91 -14.53
C LEU A 202 -7.26 -1.78 -15.99
N TYR A 203 -6.51 -2.40 -16.93
CA TYR A 203 -6.81 -2.42 -18.36
C TYR A 203 -8.22 -2.96 -18.64
N LEU A 204 -8.64 -4.01 -17.93
CA LEU A 204 -9.98 -4.60 -18.08
C LEU A 204 -11.10 -3.76 -17.44
N SER A 205 -10.78 -2.97 -16.42
CA SER A 205 -11.76 -2.19 -15.66
C SER A 205 -12.02 -0.78 -16.20
N ALA A 206 -11.11 -0.24 -17.01
CA ALA A 206 -11.24 1.10 -17.56
C ALA A 206 -12.38 1.18 -18.59
N THR A 207 -13.15 2.26 -18.54
CA THR A 207 -14.27 2.50 -19.47
C THR A 207 -13.77 2.90 -20.85
N ASP A 208 -12.68 3.65 -20.90
CA ASP A 208 -12.05 4.13 -22.12
C ASP A 208 -10.53 4.37 -21.95
N GLU A 209 -9.84 4.65 -23.07
CA GLU A 209 -8.39 4.86 -23.11
C GLU A 209 -7.96 6.11 -22.31
N GLN A 210 -8.79 7.16 -22.29
CA GLN A 210 -8.46 8.39 -21.58
C GLN A 210 -8.52 8.19 -20.06
N GLU A 211 -9.51 7.46 -19.57
CA GLU A 211 -9.61 7.04 -18.16
C GLU A 211 -8.40 6.17 -17.77
N LEU A 212 -8.08 5.18 -18.61
CA LEU A 212 -6.94 4.29 -18.39
C LEU A 212 -5.61 5.06 -18.25
N LEU A 213 -5.35 6.02 -19.14
CA LEU A 213 -4.14 6.85 -19.08
C LEU A 213 -4.06 7.65 -17.77
N VAL A 214 -5.20 8.13 -17.25
CA VAL A 214 -5.24 8.84 -15.96
C VAL A 214 -4.98 7.89 -14.80
N LEU A 215 -5.54 6.68 -14.83
CA LEU A 215 -5.33 5.67 -13.79
C LEU A 215 -3.88 5.21 -13.70
N LEU A 216 -3.22 4.98 -14.83
CA LEU A 216 -1.80 4.58 -14.91
C LEU A 216 -0.85 5.73 -14.53
N ALA A 217 -1.21 6.97 -14.80
CA ALA A 217 -0.40 8.13 -14.41
C ALA A 217 -0.50 8.46 -12.90
N ASP A 218 -1.57 8.02 -12.25
CA ASP A 218 -1.89 8.38 -10.87
C ASP A 218 -1.33 7.38 -9.87
N ARG A 219 -0.26 7.78 -9.16
CA ARG A 219 0.39 6.94 -8.15
C ARG A 219 -0.55 6.49 -7.03
N ALA A 220 -1.66 7.20 -6.80
CA ALA A 220 -2.65 6.75 -5.83
C ALA A 220 -3.34 5.45 -6.24
N THR A 221 -3.51 5.25 -7.56
CA THR A 221 -4.18 4.11 -8.18
C THR A 221 -3.19 3.10 -8.74
N ASP A 222 -2.11 3.54 -9.38
CA ASP A 222 -1.08 2.69 -9.96
C ASP A 222 0.30 2.97 -9.31
N PRO A 223 0.67 2.22 -8.27
CA PRO A 223 1.91 2.45 -7.54
C PRO A 223 3.15 2.10 -8.37
N ASP A 224 4.21 2.87 -8.17
CA ASP A 224 5.50 2.55 -8.76
C ASP A 224 6.09 1.22 -8.24
N TYR A 225 6.86 0.53 -9.08
CA TYR A 225 7.49 -0.75 -8.73
C TYR A 225 8.36 -0.67 -7.46
N ASP A 226 9.07 0.44 -7.22
CA ASP A 226 9.90 0.61 -6.02
C ASP A 226 9.04 0.63 -4.73
N TYR A 227 7.84 1.22 -4.78
CA TYR A 227 6.86 1.13 -3.72
C TYR A 227 6.38 -0.31 -3.52
N ILE A 228 5.98 -1.00 -4.59
CA ILE A 228 5.47 -2.39 -4.54
C ILE A 228 6.54 -3.32 -3.94
N ALA A 229 7.79 -3.22 -4.41
CA ALA A 229 8.91 -3.98 -3.89
C ALA A 229 9.13 -3.73 -2.39
N LYS A 230 9.13 -2.46 -1.94
CA LYS A 230 9.26 -2.12 -0.51
C LYS A 230 8.10 -2.66 0.33
N LEU A 231 6.88 -2.59 -0.20
CA LEU A 231 5.70 -3.14 0.46
C LEU A 231 5.83 -4.66 0.62
N PHE A 232 6.26 -5.36 -0.42
CA PHE A 232 6.52 -6.80 -0.40
C PHE A 232 7.61 -7.18 0.61
N HIS A 233 8.72 -6.43 0.65
CA HIS A 233 9.77 -6.68 1.64
C HIS A 233 9.24 -6.58 3.07
N LYS A 234 8.47 -5.53 3.37
CA LYS A 234 7.84 -5.35 4.68
C LYS A 234 6.83 -6.45 4.99
N TYR A 235 6.00 -6.82 4.01
CA TYR A 235 5.06 -7.93 4.15
C TYR A 235 5.80 -9.23 4.48
N ARG A 236 6.85 -9.55 3.71
CA ARG A 236 7.66 -10.76 3.91
C ARG A 236 8.31 -10.79 5.28
N GLU A 237 8.92 -9.70 5.71
CA GLU A 237 9.53 -9.59 7.05
C GLU A 237 8.50 -9.85 8.15
N MET A 238 7.28 -9.30 8.00
CA MET A 238 6.22 -9.48 8.99
C MET A 238 5.56 -10.87 8.96
N ALA A 239 5.37 -11.46 7.77
CA ALA A 239 4.61 -12.69 7.59
C ALA A 239 5.49 -13.96 7.60
N LEU A 240 6.68 -13.89 7.02
CA LEU A 240 7.60 -15.01 6.83
C LEU A 240 8.87 -14.89 7.69
N GLY A 241 9.15 -13.70 8.23
CA GLY A 241 10.36 -13.44 9.02
C GLY A 241 11.59 -13.17 8.17
N ASP A 242 12.76 -13.38 8.78
CA ASP A 242 14.05 -13.17 8.14
C ASP A 242 14.26 -14.13 6.96
N ARG A 243 15.07 -13.70 5.99
CA ARG A 243 15.35 -14.50 4.79
C ARG A 243 16.30 -15.66 5.04
N ASN A 244 17.13 -15.56 6.08
CA ASN A 244 18.19 -16.49 6.39
C ASN A 244 18.53 -16.46 7.89
N GLY A 245 19.34 -17.42 8.32
CA GLY A 245 19.80 -17.51 9.69
C GLY A 245 18.79 -18.14 10.65
N THR A 246 19.06 -18.00 11.94
CA THR A 246 18.40 -18.76 13.00
C THR A 246 16.91 -18.44 13.16
N SER A 247 16.50 -17.19 12.94
CA SER A 247 15.09 -16.78 13.02
C SER A 247 14.23 -17.42 11.93
N MET A 248 14.78 -17.56 10.71
CA MET A 248 14.14 -18.28 9.61
C MET A 248 13.91 -19.76 9.96
N PHE A 249 14.93 -20.44 10.49
CA PHE A 249 14.81 -21.84 10.89
C PHE A 249 13.85 -22.07 12.05
N LYS A 250 13.85 -21.19 13.07
CA LYS A 250 12.85 -21.22 14.15
C LYS A 250 11.42 -21.16 13.61
N ARG A 251 11.16 -20.27 12.65
CA ARG A 251 9.84 -20.16 12.02
C ARG A 251 9.51 -21.40 11.20
N LEU A 252 10.49 -21.96 10.49
CA LEU A 252 10.31 -23.20 9.72
C LEU A 252 9.99 -24.40 10.63
N GLU A 253 10.64 -24.49 11.79
CA GLU A 253 10.34 -25.49 12.81
C GLU A 253 8.91 -25.36 13.35
N GLU A 254 8.44 -24.13 13.62
CA GLU A 254 7.03 -23.87 13.97
C GLU A 254 6.08 -24.38 12.88
N VAL A 255 6.35 -24.07 11.61
CA VAL A 255 5.52 -24.50 10.47
C VAL A 255 5.50 -26.02 10.32
N VAL A 256 6.64 -26.70 10.51
CA VAL A 256 6.74 -28.17 10.48
C VAL A 256 5.95 -28.79 11.63
N ASN A 257 6.03 -28.22 12.83
CA ASN A 257 5.25 -28.67 13.98
C ASN A 257 3.75 -28.48 13.75
N ASP A 258 3.32 -27.33 13.24
CA ASP A 258 1.92 -27.06 12.89
C ASP A 258 1.41 -28.03 11.82
N TYR A 259 2.22 -28.31 10.79
CA TYR A 259 1.89 -29.29 9.76
C TYR A 259 1.73 -30.70 10.33
N ASN A 260 2.65 -31.14 11.20
CA ASN A 260 2.57 -32.44 11.87
C ASN A 260 1.33 -32.55 12.77
N ASN A 261 0.94 -31.46 13.43
CA ASN A 261 -0.23 -31.39 14.30
C ASN A 261 -1.56 -31.28 13.53
N SER A 262 -1.53 -30.78 12.29
CA SER A 262 -2.73 -30.64 11.44
C SER A 262 -3.31 -31.98 10.98
N GLY A 263 -2.53 -33.05 11.08
CA GLY A 263 -2.92 -34.36 10.58
C GLY A 263 -2.95 -34.45 9.05
N HIS A 264 -2.38 -33.49 8.31
CA HIS A 264 -2.28 -33.53 6.83
C HIS A 264 -1.13 -34.38 6.30
N GLY A 265 -0.19 -34.76 7.16
CA GLY A 265 0.97 -35.57 6.81
C GLY A 265 2.01 -35.56 7.93
N LYS A 266 3.26 -35.84 7.55
CA LYS A 266 4.43 -35.75 8.41
C LYS A 266 5.54 -34.98 7.69
N ALA A 267 6.27 -34.17 8.43
CA ALA A 267 7.45 -33.46 7.96
C ALA A 267 8.56 -33.50 9.01
N ILE A 268 9.81 -33.58 8.54
CA ILE A 268 11.02 -33.58 9.38
C ILE A 268 11.97 -32.54 8.81
N LEU A 269 12.61 -31.78 9.71
CA LEU A 269 13.51 -30.68 9.38
C LEU A 269 14.89 -30.91 10.00
N GLN A 270 15.93 -30.72 9.19
CA GLN A 270 17.31 -30.52 9.61
C GLN A 270 17.78 -29.13 9.18
N GLU A 271 18.21 -28.32 10.14
CA GLU A 271 18.78 -27.00 9.88
C GLU A 271 20.15 -27.08 9.18
N TYR A 272 20.44 -26.07 8.36
CA TYR A 272 21.76 -25.88 7.78
C TYR A 272 22.76 -25.38 8.82
N ASP A 273 23.92 -26.02 8.92
CA ASP A 273 25.02 -25.55 9.75
C ASP A 273 26.36 -25.72 9.02
N SER A 274 26.90 -24.59 8.55
CA SER A 274 28.18 -24.55 7.85
C SER A 274 29.39 -24.91 8.71
N ARG A 275 29.29 -24.79 10.04
CA ARG A 275 30.40 -25.11 10.96
C ARG A 275 30.55 -26.61 11.14
N THR A 276 29.43 -27.33 11.16
CA THR A 276 29.40 -28.79 11.30
C THR A 276 29.29 -29.50 9.96
N GLY A 277 29.11 -28.76 8.86
CA GLY A 277 28.91 -29.31 7.52
C GLY A 277 27.55 -30.00 7.35
N LYS A 278 26.56 -29.61 8.15
CA LYS A 278 25.19 -30.12 8.01
C LYS A 278 24.48 -29.38 6.89
N ALA A 279 24.06 -30.13 5.89
CA ALA A 279 23.16 -29.65 4.85
C ALA A 279 21.76 -29.39 5.42
N PHE A 280 21.05 -28.46 4.78
CA PHE A 280 19.62 -28.28 4.98
C PHE A 280 18.88 -29.49 4.40
N ILE A 281 17.95 -30.06 5.16
CA ILE A 281 17.08 -31.14 4.70
C ILE A 281 15.67 -30.90 5.25
N LEU A 282 14.67 -30.89 4.37
CA LEU A 282 13.27 -30.90 4.73
C LEU A 282 12.58 -32.02 3.98
N CYS A 283 12.11 -33.03 4.73
CA CYS A 283 11.38 -34.17 4.19
C CYS A 283 9.90 -34.01 4.47
N VAL A 284 9.04 -34.12 3.46
CA VAL A 284 7.59 -33.98 3.59
C VAL A 284 6.89 -35.20 3.00
N VAL A 285 5.99 -35.79 3.78
CA VAL A 285 5.15 -36.93 3.39
C VAL A 285 3.70 -36.60 3.70
N THR A 286 2.91 -36.36 2.66
CA THR A 286 1.47 -36.10 2.80
C THR A 286 0.70 -37.37 3.15
N ASN A 287 -0.54 -37.24 3.60
CA ASN A 287 -1.44 -38.39 3.79
C ASN A 287 -1.70 -39.18 2.51
N LEU A 288 -1.64 -38.55 1.33
CA LEU A 288 -1.73 -39.28 0.06
C LEU A 288 -0.52 -40.20 -0.09
N MET A 289 0.69 -39.66 0.12
CA MET A 289 1.94 -40.42 0.04
C MET A 289 1.99 -41.57 1.05
N ASN A 290 1.58 -41.34 2.31
CA ASN A 290 1.48 -42.41 3.32
C ASN A 290 0.55 -43.55 2.88
N ARG A 291 -0.61 -43.22 2.28
CA ARG A 291 -1.53 -44.25 1.75
C ARG A 291 -0.91 -45.03 0.59
N VAL A 292 -0.07 -44.40 -0.24
CA VAL A 292 0.65 -45.12 -1.30
C VAL A 292 1.61 -46.12 -0.69
N HIS A 293 2.41 -45.73 0.30
CA HIS A 293 3.30 -46.62 1.04
C HIS A 293 2.55 -47.82 1.66
N GLU A 294 1.36 -47.60 2.21
CA GLU A 294 0.56 -48.67 2.84
C GLU A 294 -0.13 -49.61 1.85
N ARG A 295 -0.54 -49.11 0.68
CA ARG A 295 -1.47 -49.82 -0.22
C ARG A 295 -0.82 -50.34 -1.50
N VAL A 296 0.29 -49.76 -1.92
CA VAL A 296 0.99 -50.09 -3.16
C VAL A 296 2.26 -50.85 -2.81
N LEU A 297 2.25 -52.17 -2.99
CA LEU A 297 3.39 -53.03 -2.63
C LEU A 297 4.68 -52.63 -3.38
N GLN A 298 4.54 -52.18 -4.62
CA GLN A 298 5.65 -51.71 -5.46
C GLN A 298 6.41 -50.53 -4.86
N SER A 299 5.79 -49.76 -3.95
CA SER A 299 6.47 -48.65 -3.26
C SER A 299 7.67 -49.10 -2.44
N GLY A 300 7.69 -50.34 -1.96
CA GLY A 300 8.82 -50.94 -1.25
C GLY A 300 9.84 -51.64 -2.17
N GLU A 301 9.54 -51.77 -3.47
CA GLU A 301 10.40 -52.48 -4.43
C GLU A 301 11.16 -51.50 -5.33
N LEU A 302 10.47 -50.49 -5.85
CA LEU A 302 11.02 -49.55 -6.82
C LEU A 302 10.58 -48.13 -6.53
N CYS A 303 11.58 -47.29 -6.27
CA CYS A 303 11.44 -45.85 -6.09
C CYS A 303 12.24 -45.14 -7.19
N TYR A 304 11.59 -44.18 -7.83
CA TYR A 304 12.20 -43.26 -8.76
C TYR A 304 12.37 -41.90 -8.07
N MET A 305 13.50 -41.26 -8.34
CA MET A 305 13.83 -39.94 -7.83
C MET A 305 13.89 -38.99 -9.03
N ASP A 306 13.08 -37.94 -9.00
CA ASP A 306 13.19 -36.83 -9.95
C ASP A 306 13.63 -35.59 -9.18
N ALA A 307 14.84 -35.14 -9.46
CA ALA A 307 15.44 -33.98 -8.82
C ALA A 307 15.37 -32.80 -9.80
N SER A 308 14.76 -31.71 -9.35
CA SER A 308 14.82 -30.43 -10.02
C SER A 308 15.66 -29.46 -9.19
N ALA A 309 16.80 -29.05 -9.74
CA ALA A 309 17.57 -27.94 -9.18
C ALA A 309 16.75 -26.65 -9.29
N SER A 310 16.72 -25.84 -8.22
CA SER A 310 15.82 -24.68 -8.15
C SER A 310 16.36 -23.42 -8.81
N PHE A 311 15.44 -22.54 -9.20
CA PHE A 311 15.65 -21.16 -9.65
C PHE A 311 15.40 -20.13 -8.52
N GLU A 312 15.41 -20.57 -7.26
CA GLU A 312 15.11 -19.72 -6.10
C GLU A 312 16.38 -19.17 -5.42
N PRO A 313 16.30 -18.03 -4.70
CA PRO A 313 17.48 -17.33 -4.18
C PRO A 313 18.35 -18.10 -3.17
N LEU A 314 17.83 -19.11 -2.49
CA LEU A 314 18.56 -19.98 -1.56
C LEU A 314 19.16 -21.22 -2.25
N ASN A 315 18.94 -21.38 -3.57
CA ASN A 315 19.48 -22.46 -4.39
C ASN A 315 19.25 -23.86 -3.81
N THR A 316 18.07 -24.07 -3.22
CA THR A 316 17.64 -25.41 -2.75
C THR A 316 17.37 -26.34 -3.94
N SER A 317 17.51 -27.65 -3.74
CA SER A 317 17.06 -28.65 -4.71
C SER A 317 15.78 -29.29 -4.20
N ILE A 318 14.85 -29.56 -5.11
CA ILE A 318 13.60 -30.25 -4.81
C ILE A 318 13.65 -31.63 -5.46
N THR A 319 13.57 -32.68 -4.65
CA THR A 319 13.56 -34.06 -5.13
C THR A 319 12.22 -34.72 -4.81
N LEU A 320 11.52 -35.16 -5.84
CA LEU A 320 10.26 -35.89 -5.75
C LEU A 320 10.53 -37.39 -5.84
N LEU A 321 9.95 -38.14 -4.91
CA LEU A 321 9.97 -39.60 -4.91
C LEU A 321 8.65 -40.14 -5.45
N TYR A 322 8.71 -41.12 -6.34
CA TYR A 322 7.53 -41.79 -6.87
C TYR A 322 7.77 -43.27 -7.15
N THR A 323 6.70 -44.06 -7.18
CA THR A 323 6.70 -45.45 -7.63
C THR A 323 5.79 -45.62 -8.82
N SER A 324 6.05 -46.61 -9.66
CA SER A 324 5.18 -46.92 -10.79
C SER A 324 4.06 -47.88 -10.37
N CYS A 325 2.86 -47.63 -10.89
CA CYS A 325 1.73 -48.54 -10.79
C CYS A 325 1.03 -48.66 -12.15
N MET A 326 0.05 -49.56 -12.26
CA MET A 326 -0.71 -49.79 -13.50
C MET A 326 -1.43 -48.53 -14.03
N VAL A 327 -1.61 -47.50 -13.20
CA VAL A 327 -2.33 -46.25 -13.53
C VAL A 327 -1.35 -45.08 -13.73
N GLY A 328 -0.05 -45.27 -13.52
CA GLY A 328 0.98 -44.24 -13.67
C GLY A 328 1.88 -44.10 -12.44
N ALA A 329 2.58 -42.97 -12.34
CA ALA A 329 3.47 -42.65 -11.22
C ALA A 329 2.67 -42.16 -10.01
N LEU A 330 2.95 -42.71 -8.83
CA LEU A 330 2.35 -42.30 -7.55
C LEU A 330 3.41 -41.73 -6.62
N PRO A 331 3.14 -40.60 -5.94
CA PRO A 331 4.13 -39.93 -5.10
C PRO A 331 4.35 -40.68 -3.79
N LEU A 332 5.61 -40.74 -3.36
CA LEU A 332 6.07 -41.36 -2.12
C LEU A 332 6.58 -40.32 -1.10
N GLY A 333 7.11 -39.20 -1.56
CA GLY A 333 7.70 -38.19 -0.68
C GLY A 333 8.31 -37.03 -1.45
N LEU A 334 8.65 -35.99 -0.71
CA LEU A 334 9.28 -34.77 -1.20
C LEU A 334 10.47 -34.43 -0.30
N PHE A 335 11.62 -34.17 -0.92
CA PHE A 335 12.78 -33.61 -0.25
C PHE A 335 13.05 -32.19 -0.75
N ILE A 336 13.44 -31.32 0.17
CA ILE A 336 14.00 -30.02 -0.14
C ILE A 336 15.35 -29.95 0.56
N THR A 337 16.43 -29.86 -0.21
CA THR A 337 17.81 -29.90 0.31
C THR A 337 18.62 -28.69 -0.13
N SER A 338 19.71 -28.36 0.59
CA SER A 338 20.65 -27.30 0.15
C SER A 338 21.59 -27.73 -0.97
N ASP A 339 21.77 -29.04 -1.16
CA ASP A 339 22.63 -29.64 -2.16
C ASP A 339 22.14 -31.04 -2.54
N GLU A 340 22.70 -31.58 -3.62
CA GLU A 340 22.38 -32.90 -4.17
C GLU A 340 23.50 -33.91 -3.89
N SER A 341 24.33 -33.68 -2.86
CA SER A 341 25.41 -34.61 -2.54
C SER A 341 24.87 -35.92 -1.97
N GLU A 342 25.55 -37.02 -2.28
CA GLU A 342 25.19 -38.37 -1.78
C GLU A 342 25.08 -38.38 -0.25
N ILE A 343 26.01 -37.72 0.45
CA ILE A 343 26.02 -37.63 1.92
C ILE A 343 24.77 -36.93 2.47
N THR A 344 24.23 -35.95 1.75
CA THR A 344 23.00 -35.24 2.14
C THR A 344 21.79 -36.13 1.91
N LEU A 345 21.74 -36.83 0.77
CA LEU A 345 20.63 -37.71 0.42
C LEU A 345 20.59 -38.99 1.29
N GLU A 346 21.74 -39.53 1.70
CA GLU A 346 21.81 -40.67 2.63
C GLU A 346 21.22 -40.34 4.03
N LYS A 347 21.19 -39.05 4.39
CA LYS A 347 20.67 -38.57 5.67
C LYS A 347 19.19 -38.17 5.61
N ALA A 348 18.66 -37.96 4.41
CA ALA A 348 17.27 -37.55 4.16
C ALA A 348 16.33 -38.75 4.20
#